data_AF-A0A2E7DF07-F1
#
_entry.id   AF-A0A2E7DF07-F1
#
_cell.length_a   1.000
_cell.length_b   1.000
_cell.length_c   1.000
_cell.angle_alpha   90.00
_cell.angle_beta   90.00
_cell.angle_gamma   90.00
#
_symmetry.space_group_name_H-M   'P 1'
#
loop_
_entity.id
_entity.type
_entity.pdbx_description
1 polymer ?
#
loop_
_entity_poly.entity_id
_entity_poly.type
_entity_poly.pdbx_seq_one_letter_code
_entity_poly.pdbx_strand_id
1 'polypeptide(L)'
;MVGKERFIDAAFRALDGGDLEGADQALVQASCIKPEYAIASYNMGVLRNRVVGAQAAVLCYTRALMVAPSYAAAASNLADALLATGQGARAEVVCLDVLRHVPTSGQVLLNLALVRTSLGRREEAEQDCRRALCAAPALASAWRAIALLIHERPSVADRCYQRAWVSGLRVPAVLVNRGEIAQREGRITNARAFYESALSCDPYNPDARANLAAASVDDGDFDSARKHASAVLSRHPEHPLARWIDTWIALAFRDFKHGYEAYDDPWHSTGSGSHQHMRSIPLWDGGAVNGAILIWCGQGLGDEVLYAGMIPDLLDFGVEVVLEADRRLVSIFQRSWPEVRVIARGREVPGDVVAQSSSVRLPMYFRRSLEEFPVRRSYLIPDSDRVEHYREAFNRQRGQSSVGFSWRSGNPRTGAQKSTRLSDWAALFDLPGFIFYSLQYDAGGEGHPSLQANPGPDVKDDIEGLAAQIAALDHVIGIAGVTSHLAGALGASGHVLLPPAPLWYWFAEGSDCPWYPSLTLVRRGVDETWGPTISRLVEEVRNHLSG
;
A
#
# COMPACT_ATOMS: atom_id res chain seq x y z
N MET A 1 45.20 43.21 -21.76
CA MET A 1 44.29 42.24 -21.13
C MET A 1 44.90 40.84 -21.26
N VAL A 2 45.79 40.47 -20.36
CA VAL A 2 46.40 39.13 -20.31
C VAL A 2 46.22 38.65 -18.88
N GLY A 3 45.19 37.85 -18.63
CA GLY A 3 44.93 37.37 -17.27
C GLY A 3 43.56 36.71 -17.16
N LYS A 4 43.54 35.54 -16.51
CA LYS A 4 42.40 34.81 -15.92
C LYS A 4 41.16 34.51 -16.78
N GLU A 5 40.50 35.52 -17.33
CA GLU A 5 39.23 35.40 -18.06
C GLU A 5 39.41 34.58 -19.34
N ARG A 6 40.55 34.72 -20.02
CA ARG A 6 40.84 33.96 -21.25
C ARG A 6 40.75 32.44 -21.08
N PHE A 7 41.19 31.86 -19.96
CA PHE A 7 41.15 30.40 -19.76
C PHE A 7 39.75 29.91 -19.35
N ILE A 8 39.00 30.75 -18.63
CA ILE A 8 37.60 30.46 -18.29
C ILE A 8 36.72 30.61 -19.53
N ASP A 9 36.92 31.66 -20.32
CA ASP A 9 36.26 31.88 -21.60
C ASP A 9 36.68 30.82 -22.63
N ALA A 10 37.90 30.31 -22.55
CA ALA A 10 38.32 29.15 -23.34
C ALA A 10 37.60 27.88 -22.88
N ALA A 11 37.47 27.66 -21.57
CA ALA A 11 36.71 26.54 -21.02
C ALA A 11 35.23 26.61 -21.42
N PHE A 12 34.58 27.78 -21.30
CA PHE A 12 33.20 27.97 -21.72
C PHE A 12 33.02 27.81 -23.23
N ARG A 13 33.93 28.37 -24.06
CA ARG A 13 33.88 28.15 -25.51
C ARG A 13 34.09 26.68 -25.90
N ALA A 14 34.98 25.97 -25.21
CA ALA A 14 35.18 24.55 -25.41
C ALA A 14 33.92 23.75 -25.01
N LEU A 15 33.28 24.11 -23.89
CA LEU A 15 31.99 23.53 -23.48
C LEU A 15 30.87 23.80 -24.50
N ASP A 16 30.76 25.03 -25.01
CA ASP A 16 29.78 25.41 -26.03
C ASP A 16 30.00 24.67 -27.35
N GLY A 17 31.26 24.35 -27.67
CA GLY A 17 31.65 23.54 -28.83
C GLY A 17 31.61 22.02 -28.61
N GLY A 18 31.26 21.55 -27.40
CA GLY A 18 31.25 20.12 -27.05
C GLY A 18 32.63 19.49 -26.80
N ASP A 19 33.70 20.30 -26.76
CA ASP A 19 35.07 19.86 -26.46
C ASP A 19 35.30 19.76 -24.94
N LEU A 20 34.93 18.61 -24.38
CA LEU A 20 35.00 18.34 -22.95
C LEU A 20 36.45 18.21 -22.44
N GLU A 21 37.37 17.71 -23.28
CA GLU A 21 38.78 17.58 -22.93
C GLU A 21 39.47 18.94 -22.92
N GLY A 22 39.22 19.77 -23.94
CA GLY A 22 39.71 21.14 -23.99
C GLY A 22 39.16 21.99 -22.84
N ALA A 23 37.90 21.76 -22.44
CA ALA A 23 37.30 22.40 -21.27
C ALA A 23 38.00 22.00 -19.95
N ASP A 24 38.27 20.71 -19.72
CA ASP A 24 38.99 20.27 -18.50
C ASP A 24 40.42 20.80 -18.48
N GLN A 25 41.15 20.76 -19.61
CA GLN A 25 42.51 21.30 -19.72
C GLN A 25 42.56 22.80 -19.43
N ALA A 26 41.62 23.58 -19.97
CA ALA A 26 41.54 25.02 -19.72
C ALA A 26 41.22 25.34 -18.25
N LEU A 27 40.37 24.54 -17.59
CA LEU A 27 40.07 24.68 -16.15
C LEU A 27 41.25 24.28 -15.26
N VAL A 28 42.00 23.23 -15.62
CA VAL A 28 43.23 22.84 -14.94
C VAL A 28 44.26 23.97 -15.03
N GLN A 29 44.48 24.54 -16.22
CA GLN A 29 45.39 25.66 -16.41
C GLN A 29 44.95 26.90 -15.60
N ALA A 30 43.65 27.21 -15.56
CA ALA A 30 43.13 28.27 -14.72
C ALA A 30 43.41 28.03 -13.22
N SER A 31 43.29 26.78 -12.75
CA SER A 31 43.57 26.41 -11.36
C SER A 31 45.06 26.45 -10.98
N CYS A 32 45.96 26.25 -11.95
CA CYS A 32 47.42 26.33 -11.77
C CYS A 32 47.93 27.77 -11.69
N ILE A 33 47.28 28.71 -12.39
CA ILE A 33 47.69 30.13 -12.42
C ILE A 33 47.35 30.83 -11.09
N LYS A 34 46.21 30.48 -10.46
CA LYS A 34 45.86 30.94 -9.12
C LYS A 34 45.16 29.84 -8.32
N PRO A 35 45.88 29.14 -7.41
CA PRO A 35 45.29 28.13 -6.53
C PRO A 35 44.13 28.62 -5.66
N GLU A 36 44.06 29.94 -5.41
CA GLU A 36 43.00 30.63 -4.66
C GLU A 36 41.70 30.90 -5.47
N TYR A 37 41.59 30.35 -6.68
CA TYR A 37 40.42 30.55 -7.53
C TYR A 37 39.41 29.39 -7.41
N ALA A 38 38.58 29.44 -6.37
CA ALA A 38 37.59 28.41 -6.05
C ALA A 38 36.61 28.10 -7.20
N ILE A 39 36.28 29.09 -8.04
CA ILE A 39 35.35 28.96 -9.18
C ILE A 39 35.87 27.97 -10.23
N ALA A 40 37.17 27.96 -10.54
CA ALA A 40 37.72 27.00 -11.51
C ALA A 40 37.66 25.56 -10.98
N SER A 41 37.98 25.35 -9.70
CA SER A 41 37.87 24.03 -9.07
C SER A 41 36.41 23.56 -8.99
N TYR A 42 35.48 24.48 -8.73
CA TYR A 42 34.05 24.20 -8.77
C TYR A 42 33.57 23.80 -10.17
N ASN A 43 33.87 24.61 -11.20
CA ASN A 43 33.47 24.32 -12.59
C ASN A 43 34.08 23.01 -13.10
N MET A 44 35.32 22.70 -12.71
CA MET A 44 35.96 21.42 -13.01
C MET A 44 35.24 20.26 -12.33
N GLY A 45 34.77 20.44 -11.10
CA GLY A 45 33.92 19.46 -10.41
C GLY A 45 32.59 19.23 -11.14
N VAL A 46 31.94 20.30 -11.63
CA VAL A 46 30.69 20.20 -12.41
C VAL A 46 30.91 19.42 -13.70
N LEU A 47 31.98 19.75 -14.44
CA LEU A 47 32.36 19.05 -15.68
C LEU A 47 32.66 17.57 -15.42
N ARG A 48 33.53 17.28 -14.46
CA ARG A 48 33.94 15.90 -14.14
C ARG A 48 32.81 15.07 -13.59
N ASN A 49 31.88 15.66 -12.82
CA ASN A 49 30.68 14.95 -12.38
C ASN A 49 29.85 14.46 -13.58
N ARG A 50 29.74 15.28 -14.63
CA ARG A 50 28.99 14.96 -15.84
C ARG A 50 29.68 13.92 -16.72
N VAL A 51 31.01 13.96 -16.81
CA VAL A 51 31.79 13.14 -17.75
C VAL A 51 32.29 11.84 -17.13
N VAL A 52 32.76 11.89 -15.89
CA VAL A 52 33.42 10.77 -15.21
C VAL A 52 32.57 10.21 -14.07
N GLY A 53 31.85 11.08 -13.36
CA GLY A 53 30.95 10.72 -12.26
C GLY A 53 31.32 11.36 -10.92
N ALA A 54 30.47 11.10 -9.92
CA ALA A 54 30.49 11.78 -8.62
C ALA A 54 31.84 11.67 -7.88
N GLN A 55 32.50 10.50 -7.93
CA GLN A 55 33.76 10.28 -7.24
C GLN A 55 34.89 11.22 -7.72
N ALA A 56 34.94 11.51 -9.02
CA ALA A 56 35.93 12.43 -9.60
C ALA A 56 35.65 13.90 -9.25
N ALA A 57 34.38 14.23 -9.01
CA ALA A 57 33.95 15.58 -8.65
C ALA A 57 34.24 15.95 -7.20
N VAL A 58 34.20 14.98 -6.27
CA VAL A 58 34.43 15.19 -4.82
C VAL A 58 35.72 15.95 -4.53
N LEU A 59 36.84 15.57 -5.17
CA LEU A 59 38.13 16.24 -4.97
C LEU A 59 38.10 17.70 -5.44
N CYS A 60 37.44 17.95 -6.57
CA CYS A 60 37.35 19.27 -7.19
C CYS A 60 36.53 20.24 -6.33
N TYR A 61 35.37 19.80 -5.83
CA TYR A 61 34.55 20.62 -4.93
C TYR A 61 35.20 20.81 -3.56
N THR A 62 35.89 19.79 -3.04
CA THR A 62 36.64 19.89 -1.79
C THR A 62 37.73 20.96 -1.91
N ARG A 63 38.46 20.99 -3.04
CA ARG A 63 39.45 22.05 -3.32
C ARG A 63 38.81 23.43 -3.41
N ALA A 64 37.63 23.55 -4.01
CA ALA A 64 36.89 24.81 -4.04
C ALA A 64 36.54 25.31 -2.63
N LEU A 65 36.15 24.41 -1.71
CA LEU A 65 35.81 24.76 -0.33
C LEU A 65 37.02 25.02 0.57
N MET A 66 38.16 24.36 0.34
CA MET A 66 39.42 24.70 1.04
C MET A 66 39.84 26.14 0.77
N VAL A 67 39.57 26.63 -0.44
CA VAL A 67 39.90 27.99 -0.87
C VAL A 67 38.82 28.99 -0.44
N ALA A 68 37.54 28.61 -0.54
CA ALA A 68 36.41 29.45 -0.18
C ALA A 68 35.41 28.68 0.70
N PRO A 69 35.61 28.66 2.04
CA PRO A 69 34.75 27.92 2.99
C PRO A 69 33.27 28.35 3.01
N SER A 70 32.95 29.55 2.52
CA SER A 70 31.58 30.07 2.40
C SER A 70 30.91 29.74 1.06
N TYR A 71 31.54 28.97 0.17
CA TYR A 71 31.05 28.74 -1.19
C TYR A 71 29.88 27.73 -1.23
N ALA A 72 28.68 28.23 -1.01
CA ALA A 72 27.44 27.44 -0.92
C ALA A 72 27.17 26.52 -2.12
N ALA A 73 27.45 26.95 -3.35
CA ALA A 73 27.24 26.12 -4.54
C ALA A 73 28.21 24.91 -4.58
N ALA A 74 29.48 25.12 -4.22
CA ALA A 74 30.45 24.03 -4.12
C ALA A 74 30.10 23.05 -2.99
N ALA A 75 29.63 23.56 -1.85
CA ALA A 75 29.14 22.75 -0.74
C ALA A 75 27.93 21.88 -1.14
N SER A 76 26.99 22.49 -1.85
CA SER A 76 25.78 21.81 -2.30
C SER A 76 26.11 20.64 -3.22
N ASN A 77 26.92 20.88 -4.25
CA ASN A 77 27.33 19.83 -5.19
C ASN A 77 28.27 18.78 -4.57
N LEU A 78 29.09 19.17 -3.58
CA LEU A 78 29.91 18.22 -2.83
C LEU A 78 29.04 17.30 -1.97
N ALA A 79 28.04 17.84 -1.28
CA ALA A 79 27.11 17.04 -0.49
C ALA A 79 26.36 16.02 -1.37
N ASP A 80 25.87 16.43 -2.54
CA ASP A 80 25.20 15.55 -3.49
C ASP A 80 26.15 14.45 -4.01
N ALA A 81 27.39 14.80 -4.37
CA ALA A 81 28.39 13.82 -4.81
C ALA A 81 28.80 12.83 -3.70
N LEU A 82 28.89 13.30 -2.46
CA LEU A 82 29.18 12.44 -1.30
C LEU A 82 28.00 11.51 -1.00
N LEU A 83 26.75 11.96 -1.13
CA LEU A 83 25.58 11.09 -1.02
C LEU A 83 25.55 10.01 -2.10
N ALA A 84 25.80 10.39 -3.36
CA ALA A 84 25.85 9.46 -4.48
C ALA A 84 26.95 8.38 -4.33
N THR A 85 27.97 8.64 -3.50
CA THR A 85 29.08 7.73 -3.22
C THR A 85 28.97 7.05 -1.84
N GLY A 86 27.82 7.14 -1.17
CA GLY A 86 27.55 6.46 0.11
C GLY A 86 28.20 7.13 1.34
N GLN A 87 28.71 8.34 1.19
CA GLN A 87 29.48 9.05 2.22
C GLN A 87 28.65 10.11 2.96
N GLY A 88 27.43 9.74 3.39
CA GLY A 88 26.47 10.66 4.01
C GLY A 88 27.00 11.40 5.25
N ALA A 89 27.76 10.73 6.12
CA ALA A 89 28.34 11.37 7.30
C ALA A 89 29.32 12.49 6.93
N ARG A 90 30.12 12.31 5.86
CA ARG A 90 31.01 13.36 5.35
C ARG A 90 30.22 14.50 4.71
N ALA A 91 29.13 14.18 4.00
CA ALA A 91 28.26 15.18 3.39
C ALA A 91 27.65 16.11 4.44
N GLU A 92 27.25 15.57 5.59
CA GLU A 92 26.72 16.37 6.70
C GLU A 92 27.76 17.36 7.23
N VAL A 93 28.99 16.91 7.48
CA VAL A 93 30.07 17.77 7.98
C VAL A 93 30.31 18.94 7.01
N VAL A 94 30.37 18.68 5.71
CA VAL A 94 30.52 19.72 4.67
C VAL A 94 29.39 20.75 4.74
N CYS A 95 28.14 20.30 4.83
CA CYS A 95 26.99 21.20 4.93
C CYS A 95 27.07 22.05 6.21
N LEU A 96 27.34 21.43 7.36
CA LEU A 96 27.42 22.14 8.65
C LEU A 96 28.55 23.16 8.69
N ASP A 97 29.73 22.83 8.18
CA ASP A 97 30.88 23.73 8.14
C ASP A 97 30.57 24.98 7.31
N VAL A 98 29.95 24.82 6.14
CA VAL A 98 29.58 25.96 5.27
C VAL A 98 28.45 26.79 5.90
N LEU A 99 27.52 26.16 6.62
CA LEU A 99 26.46 26.86 7.36
C LEU A 99 26.99 27.68 8.55
N ARG A 100 28.19 27.38 9.09
CA ARG A 100 28.84 28.28 10.07
C ARG A 100 29.20 29.63 9.47
N HIS A 101 29.49 29.66 8.16
CA HIS A 101 29.83 30.87 7.43
C HIS A 101 28.61 31.52 6.76
N VAL A 102 27.65 30.72 6.29
CA VAL A 102 26.45 31.18 5.56
C VAL A 102 25.18 30.52 6.14
N PRO A 103 24.74 30.92 7.36
CA PRO A 103 23.70 30.19 8.11
C PRO A 103 22.31 30.21 7.48
N THR A 104 22.07 31.15 6.55
CA THR A 104 20.80 31.34 5.85
C THR A 104 20.83 30.84 4.40
N SER A 105 21.82 30.01 4.02
CA SER A 105 21.83 29.42 2.67
C SER A 105 20.74 28.36 2.53
N GLY A 106 19.61 28.73 1.93
CA GLY A 106 18.46 27.82 1.73
C GLY A 106 18.82 26.54 0.97
N GLN A 107 19.69 26.62 -0.04
CA GLN A 107 20.13 25.46 -0.81
C GLN A 107 21.02 24.51 0.02
N VAL A 108 21.93 25.03 0.85
CA VAL A 108 22.78 24.18 1.72
C VAL A 108 21.94 23.55 2.84
N LEU A 109 20.95 24.28 3.38
CA LEU A 109 19.99 23.74 4.35
C LEU A 109 19.14 22.61 3.74
N LEU A 110 18.69 22.76 2.50
CA LEU A 110 18.01 21.69 1.77
C LEU A 110 18.90 20.47 1.60
N ASN A 111 20.16 20.65 1.18
CA ASN A 111 21.08 19.52 0.99
C ASN A 111 21.39 18.83 2.33
N LEU A 112 21.53 19.59 3.43
CA LEU A 112 21.65 19.02 4.78
C LEU A 112 20.42 18.17 5.13
N ALA A 113 19.22 18.63 4.81
CA ALA A 113 17.99 17.86 5.03
C ALA A 113 17.97 16.55 4.22
N LEU A 114 18.37 16.58 2.94
CA LEU A 114 18.49 15.38 2.11
C LEU A 114 19.52 14.40 2.68
N VAL A 115 20.67 14.90 3.14
CA VAL A 115 21.71 14.09 3.80
C VAL A 115 21.16 13.42 5.05
N ARG A 116 20.50 14.17 5.93
CA ARG A 116 19.92 13.63 7.17
C ARG A 116 18.79 12.64 6.92
N THR A 117 18.02 12.85 5.84
CA THR A 117 17.03 11.88 5.35
C THR A 117 17.69 10.56 4.98
N SER A 118 18.79 10.59 4.22
CA SER A 118 19.54 9.37 3.84
C SER A 118 20.16 8.63 5.03
N LEU A 119 20.39 9.35 6.13
CA LEU A 119 20.94 8.81 7.38
C LEU A 119 19.83 8.40 8.38
N GLY A 120 18.56 8.40 7.97
CA GLY A 120 17.43 8.00 8.80
C GLY A 120 17.01 9.01 9.88
N ARG A 121 17.61 10.21 9.91
CA ARG A 121 17.32 11.26 10.91
C ARG A 121 16.22 12.19 10.41
N ARG A 122 14.99 11.67 10.44
CA ARG A 122 13.81 12.27 9.80
C ARG A 122 13.40 13.61 10.43
N GLU A 123 13.39 13.70 11.76
CA GLU A 123 12.98 14.89 12.50
C GLU A 123 13.94 16.06 12.24
N GLU A 124 15.24 15.79 12.26
CA GLU A 124 16.27 16.79 11.94
C GLU A 124 16.15 17.26 10.49
N ALA A 125 15.94 16.34 9.55
CA ALA A 125 15.73 16.67 8.14
C ALA A 125 14.50 17.58 7.92
N GLU A 126 13.41 17.33 8.63
CA GLU A 126 12.22 18.17 8.55
C GLU A 126 12.51 19.59 9.06
N GLN A 127 13.23 19.70 10.20
CA GLN A 127 13.63 20.99 10.75
C GLN A 127 14.51 21.78 9.76
N ASP A 128 15.45 21.11 9.09
CA ASP A 128 16.32 21.74 8.10
C ASP A 128 15.55 22.16 6.85
N CYS A 129 14.57 21.39 6.39
CA CYS A 129 13.68 21.82 5.31
C CYS A 129 12.88 23.07 5.70
N ARG A 130 12.36 23.15 6.93
CA ARG A 130 11.65 24.34 7.42
C ARG A 130 12.59 25.56 7.46
N ARG A 131 13.82 25.40 7.92
CA ARG A 131 14.84 26.46 7.89
C ARG A 131 15.17 26.89 6.46
N ALA A 132 15.31 25.94 5.53
CA ALA A 132 15.54 26.22 4.12
C ALA A 132 14.39 27.06 3.52
N LEU A 133 13.15 26.73 3.86
CA LEU A 133 11.96 27.45 3.41
C LEU A 133 11.80 28.82 4.07
N CYS A 134 12.22 29.00 5.32
CA CYS A 134 12.30 30.32 5.94
C CYS A 134 13.32 31.22 5.24
N ALA A 135 14.48 30.66 4.86
CA ALA A 135 15.54 31.39 4.19
C ALA A 135 15.24 31.67 2.70
N ALA A 136 14.59 30.73 2.01
CA ALA A 136 14.26 30.82 0.60
C ALA A 136 12.84 30.26 0.32
N PRO A 137 11.78 31.05 0.54
CA PRO A 137 10.40 30.58 0.36
C PRO A 137 10.03 30.16 -1.07
N ALA A 138 10.80 30.60 -2.06
CA ALA A 138 10.63 30.24 -3.48
C ALA A 138 11.42 28.97 -3.88
N LEU A 139 12.18 28.35 -2.96
CA LEU A 139 12.96 27.15 -3.24
C LEU A 139 12.05 25.94 -3.43
N ALA A 140 11.64 25.70 -4.67
CA ALA A 140 10.66 24.69 -5.04
C ALA A 140 11.06 23.25 -4.63
N SER A 141 12.35 22.94 -4.69
CA SER A 141 12.91 21.65 -4.26
C SER A 141 12.77 21.42 -2.76
N ALA A 142 12.83 22.47 -1.92
CA ALA A 142 12.60 22.35 -0.48
C ALA A 142 11.13 22.06 -0.14
N TRP A 143 10.18 22.62 -0.90
CA TRP A 143 8.76 22.29 -0.78
C TRP A 143 8.47 20.82 -1.13
N ARG A 144 9.15 20.26 -2.14
CA ARG A 144 9.05 18.82 -2.45
C ARG A 144 9.68 17.97 -1.35
N ALA A 145 10.86 18.34 -0.86
CA ALA A 145 11.57 17.58 0.16
C ALA A 145 10.78 17.51 1.48
N ILE A 146 10.23 18.64 1.94
CA ILE A 146 9.40 18.62 3.16
C ILE A 146 8.14 17.79 2.96
N ALA A 147 7.49 17.82 1.79
CA ALA A 147 6.30 17.04 1.50
C ALA A 147 6.54 15.52 1.64
N LEU A 148 7.71 15.03 1.20
CA LEU A 148 8.14 13.63 1.40
C LEU A 148 8.38 13.30 2.88
N LEU A 149 8.90 14.27 3.65
CA LEU A 149 9.14 14.15 5.09
C LEU A 149 7.88 14.21 5.95
N ILE A 150 6.76 14.72 5.43
CA ILE A 150 5.49 14.80 6.17
C ILE A 150 4.38 13.94 5.56
N HIS A 151 4.72 12.85 4.89
CA HIS A 151 3.75 11.98 4.19
C HIS A 151 2.62 11.44 5.09
N GLU A 152 2.84 11.36 6.41
CA GLU A 152 1.83 10.98 7.41
C GLU A 152 0.69 12.02 7.53
N ARG A 153 0.88 13.23 7.00
CA ARG A 153 -0.09 14.32 6.96
C ARG A 153 -0.45 14.65 5.51
N PRO A 154 -1.23 13.79 4.82
CA PRO A 154 -1.42 13.83 3.37
C PRO A 154 -1.92 15.19 2.85
N SER A 155 -2.89 15.79 3.54
CA SER A 155 -3.44 17.10 3.14
C SER A 155 -2.41 18.24 3.24
N VAL A 156 -1.47 18.18 4.21
CA VAL A 156 -0.39 19.16 4.34
C VAL A 156 0.67 18.91 3.27
N ALA A 157 1.02 17.64 3.04
CA ALA A 157 1.97 17.24 1.99
C ALA A 157 1.50 17.68 0.60
N ASP A 158 0.21 17.52 0.26
CA ASP A 158 -0.34 17.96 -1.03
C ASP A 158 -0.18 19.48 -1.24
N ARG A 159 -0.42 20.29 -0.20
CA ARG A 159 -0.20 21.75 -0.28
C ARG A 159 1.27 22.09 -0.51
N CYS A 160 2.20 21.35 0.12
CA CYS A 160 3.63 21.51 -0.12
C CYS A 160 4.00 21.12 -1.57
N TYR A 161 3.47 20.02 -2.11
CA TYR A 161 3.68 19.66 -3.52
C TYR A 161 3.08 20.69 -4.48
N GLN A 162 1.89 21.21 -4.19
CA GLN A 162 1.27 22.29 -4.95
C GLN A 162 2.17 23.54 -4.94
N ARG A 163 2.75 23.88 -3.79
CA ARG A 163 3.68 25.00 -3.67
C ARG A 163 4.96 24.76 -4.46
N ALA A 164 5.54 23.55 -4.39
CA ALA A 164 6.69 23.15 -5.21
C ALA A 164 6.40 23.33 -6.70
N TRP A 165 5.23 22.87 -7.16
CA TRP A 165 4.77 23.06 -8.52
C TRP A 165 4.69 24.55 -8.86
N VAL A 166 3.91 25.35 -8.14
CA VAL A 166 3.73 26.79 -8.44
C VAL A 166 5.05 27.56 -8.40
N SER A 167 6.01 27.16 -7.56
CA SER A 167 7.36 27.73 -7.50
C SER A 167 8.31 27.28 -8.64
N GLY A 168 7.82 26.52 -9.62
CA GLY A 168 8.54 26.22 -10.86
C GLY A 168 9.11 24.80 -10.98
N LEU A 169 8.96 23.93 -9.96
CA LEU A 169 9.43 22.55 -10.04
C LEU A 169 8.44 21.69 -10.86
N ARG A 170 8.62 21.71 -12.19
CA ARG A 170 7.81 20.98 -13.19
C ARG A 170 8.36 19.57 -13.45
N VAL A 171 8.37 18.72 -12.42
CA VAL A 171 8.82 17.32 -12.55
C VAL A 171 7.66 16.35 -12.37
N PRO A 172 7.57 15.26 -13.18
CA PRO A 172 6.47 14.28 -13.08
C PRO A 172 6.27 13.73 -11.66
N ALA A 173 7.36 13.49 -10.92
CA ALA A 173 7.31 12.95 -9.55
C ALA A 173 6.47 13.81 -8.58
N VAL A 174 6.38 15.14 -8.77
CA VAL A 174 5.51 15.98 -7.94
C VAL A 174 4.04 15.66 -8.22
N LEU A 175 3.67 15.48 -9.48
CA LEU A 175 2.29 15.15 -9.87
C LEU A 175 1.93 13.72 -9.47
N VAL A 176 2.84 12.76 -9.63
CA VAL A 176 2.65 11.37 -9.17
C VAL A 176 2.34 11.35 -7.67
N ASN A 177 3.15 12.02 -6.84
CA ASN A 177 2.93 12.02 -5.38
C ASN A 177 1.61 12.70 -4.98
N ARG A 178 1.16 13.73 -5.71
CA ARG A 178 -0.15 14.35 -5.50
C ARG A 178 -1.30 13.43 -5.92
N GLY A 179 -1.11 12.68 -7.00
CA GLY A 179 -2.03 11.64 -7.44
C GLY A 179 -2.20 10.56 -6.39
N GLU A 180 -1.10 10.07 -5.81
CA GLU A 180 -1.13 9.05 -4.75
C GLU A 180 -1.87 9.55 -3.51
N ILE A 181 -1.64 10.82 -3.11
CA ILE A 181 -2.37 11.43 -2.00
C ILE A 181 -3.87 11.51 -2.32
N ALA A 182 -4.23 11.99 -3.51
CA ALA A 182 -5.62 12.08 -3.94
C ALA A 182 -6.30 10.71 -3.94
N GLN A 183 -5.61 9.67 -4.40
CA GLN A 183 -6.09 8.30 -4.43
C GLN A 183 -6.31 7.73 -3.02
N ARG A 184 -5.36 7.95 -2.10
CA ARG A 184 -5.51 7.56 -0.68
C ARG A 184 -6.70 8.25 0.00
N GLU A 185 -7.04 9.45 -0.43
CA GLU A 185 -8.23 10.20 0.04
C GLU A 185 -9.52 9.82 -0.72
N GLY A 186 -9.49 8.84 -1.62
CA GLY A 186 -10.64 8.39 -2.40
C GLY A 186 -11.05 9.35 -3.54
N ARG A 187 -10.25 10.38 -3.83
CA ARG A 187 -10.49 11.35 -4.92
C ARG A 187 -9.92 10.81 -6.24
N ILE A 188 -10.45 9.67 -6.71
CA ILE A 188 -9.92 8.90 -7.85
C ILE A 188 -9.84 9.73 -9.13
N THR A 189 -10.87 10.53 -9.44
CA THR A 189 -10.87 11.44 -10.60
C THR A 189 -9.70 12.43 -10.57
N ASN A 190 -9.40 13.01 -9.39
CA ASN A 190 -8.27 13.93 -9.25
C ASN A 190 -6.94 13.19 -9.36
N ALA A 191 -6.85 11.95 -8.86
CA ALA A 191 -5.65 11.14 -8.98
C ALA A 191 -5.30 10.87 -10.44
N ARG A 192 -6.27 10.42 -11.25
CA ARG A 192 -6.11 10.20 -12.69
C ARG A 192 -5.62 11.46 -13.40
N ALA A 193 -6.26 12.61 -13.14
CA ALA A 193 -5.86 13.88 -13.74
C ALA A 193 -4.40 14.27 -13.42
N PHE A 194 -3.92 13.98 -12.21
CA PHE A 194 -2.52 14.21 -11.86
C PHE A 194 -1.57 13.25 -12.60
N TYR A 195 -1.91 11.97 -12.70
CA TYR A 195 -1.09 10.99 -13.44
C TYR A 195 -1.06 11.29 -14.94
N GLU A 196 -2.17 11.70 -15.54
CA GLU A 196 -2.26 12.14 -16.94
C GLU A 196 -1.44 13.42 -17.17
N SER A 197 -1.48 14.36 -16.22
CA SER A 197 -0.63 15.55 -16.26
C SER A 197 0.86 15.18 -16.17
N ALA A 198 1.21 14.18 -15.36
CA ALA A 198 2.58 13.70 -15.25
C ALA A 198 3.07 13.07 -16.56
N LEU A 199 2.20 12.29 -17.22
CA LEU A 199 2.44 11.71 -18.55
C LEU A 199 2.47 12.77 -19.65
N SER A 200 1.81 13.92 -19.45
CA SER A 200 1.92 15.05 -20.36
C SER A 200 3.28 15.75 -20.26
N CYS A 201 3.91 15.74 -19.07
CA CYS A 201 5.29 16.22 -18.88
C CYS A 201 6.33 15.22 -19.38
N ASP A 202 6.10 13.93 -19.16
CA ASP A 202 6.97 12.83 -19.60
C ASP A 202 6.10 11.64 -20.05
N PRO A 203 5.86 11.49 -21.37
CA PRO A 203 5.04 10.40 -21.92
C PRO A 203 5.59 9.00 -21.67
N TYR A 204 6.84 8.87 -21.23
CA TYR A 204 7.49 7.59 -20.98
C TYR A 204 7.68 7.28 -19.50
N ASN A 205 7.17 8.14 -18.60
CA ASN A 205 7.30 7.95 -17.17
C ASN A 205 6.60 6.66 -16.69
N PRO A 206 7.34 5.64 -16.22
CA PRO A 206 6.75 4.36 -15.86
C PRO A 206 5.93 4.45 -14.57
N ASP A 207 6.38 5.22 -13.59
CA ASP A 207 5.68 5.41 -12.31
C ASP A 207 4.30 6.06 -12.51
N ALA A 208 4.23 7.11 -13.33
CA ALA A 208 2.97 7.78 -13.63
C ALA A 208 1.99 6.86 -14.35
N ARG A 209 2.46 6.04 -15.30
CA ARG A 209 1.60 5.09 -16.03
C ARG A 209 1.16 3.92 -15.16
N ALA A 210 2.05 3.38 -14.31
CA ALA A 210 1.69 2.32 -13.37
C ALA A 210 0.68 2.81 -12.33
N ASN A 211 0.83 4.04 -11.83
CA ASN A 211 -0.14 4.65 -10.93
C ASN A 211 -1.47 4.96 -11.62
N LEU A 212 -1.47 5.32 -12.91
CA LEU A 212 -2.70 5.42 -13.70
C LEU A 212 -3.40 4.06 -13.85
N ALA A 213 -2.64 2.96 -14.04
CA ALA A 213 -3.19 1.61 -14.03
C ALA A 213 -3.85 1.28 -12.68
N ALA A 214 -3.20 1.63 -11.56
CA ALA A 214 -3.75 1.44 -10.23
C ALA A 214 -5.03 2.25 -10.00
N ALA A 215 -5.08 3.51 -10.46
CA ALA A 215 -6.30 4.32 -10.38
C ALA A 215 -7.44 3.77 -11.24
N SER A 216 -7.13 3.19 -12.40
CA SER A 216 -8.12 2.49 -13.23
C SER A 216 -8.68 1.24 -12.54
N VAL A 217 -7.87 0.50 -11.78
CA VAL A 217 -8.36 -0.60 -10.93
C VAL A 217 -9.34 -0.08 -9.88
N ASP A 218 -9.00 1.00 -9.16
CA ASP A 218 -9.89 1.58 -8.13
C ASP A 218 -11.23 2.07 -8.69
N ASP A 219 -11.26 2.47 -9.97
CA ASP A 219 -12.46 2.91 -10.70
C ASP A 219 -13.29 1.73 -11.26
N GLY A 220 -12.75 0.51 -11.24
CA GLY A 220 -13.35 -0.67 -11.87
C GLY A 220 -13.14 -0.76 -13.40
N ASP A 221 -12.35 0.15 -13.99
CA ASP A 221 -11.96 0.13 -15.40
C ASP A 221 -10.76 -0.80 -15.62
N PHE A 222 -11.03 -2.11 -15.54
CA PHE A 222 -10.00 -3.14 -15.63
C PHE A 222 -9.34 -3.21 -17.02
N ASP A 223 -10.02 -2.76 -18.07
CA ASP A 223 -9.46 -2.74 -19.43
C ASP A 223 -8.39 -1.66 -19.57
N SER A 224 -8.67 -0.43 -19.11
CA SER A 224 -7.64 0.62 -19.05
C SER A 224 -6.51 0.24 -18.12
N ALA A 225 -6.82 -0.37 -16.97
CA ALA A 225 -5.81 -0.81 -16.02
C ALA A 225 -4.83 -1.81 -16.66
N ARG A 226 -5.35 -2.85 -17.33
CA ARG A 226 -4.55 -3.86 -18.04
C ARG A 226 -3.70 -3.21 -19.12
N LYS A 227 -4.29 -2.33 -19.95
CA LYS A 227 -3.57 -1.61 -21.02
C LYS A 227 -2.39 -0.80 -20.46
N HIS A 228 -2.60 -0.07 -19.37
CA HIS A 228 -1.54 0.75 -18.76
C HIS A 228 -0.46 -0.10 -18.11
N ALA A 229 -0.83 -1.16 -17.36
CA ALA A 229 0.11 -2.09 -16.75
C ALA A 229 0.99 -2.79 -17.81
N SER A 230 0.39 -3.36 -18.85
CA SER A 230 1.12 -4.03 -19.93
C SER A 230 2.06 -3.08 -20.68
N ALA A 231 1.66 -1.82 -20.87
CA ALA A 231 2.52 -0.81 -21.48
C ALA A 231 3.77 -0.49 -20.63
N VAL A 232 3.67 -0.55 -19.29
CA VAL A 232 4.84 -0.43 -18.40
C VAL A 232 5.68 -1.69 -18.46
N LEU A 233 5.08 -2.87 -18.29
CA LEU A 233 5.78 -4.16 -18.23
C LEU A 233 6.51 -4.51 -19.52
N SER A 234 6.02 -4.05 -20.68
CA SER A 234 6.73 -4.25 -21.97
C SER A 234 8.11 -3.59 -22.04
N ARG A 235 8.40 -2.60 -21.19
CA ARG A 235 9.67 -1.86 -21.15
C ARG A 235 10.39 -1.98 -19.82
N HIS A 236 9.64 -2.18 -18.74
CA HIS A 236 10.12 -2.33 -17.39
C HIS A 236 9.46 -3.56 -16.76
N PRO A 237 9.88 -4.79 -17.13
CA PRO A 237 9.28 -6.02 -16.65
C PRO A 237 9.28 -6.15 -15.11
N GLU A 238 10.30 -5.58 -14.46
CA GLU A 238 10.48 -5.59 -13.01
C GLU A 238 9.81 -4.39 -12.29
N HIS A 239 8.94 -3.63 -12.96
CA HIS A 239 8.29 -2.47 -12.32
C HIS A 239 7.29 -2.93 -11.23
N PRO A 240 7.54 -2.64 -9.95
CA PRO A 240 6.85 -3.32 -8.84
C PRO A 240 5.35 -3.07 -8.84
N LEU A 241 4.93 -1.81 -8.98
CA LEU A 241 3.51 -1.47 -9.02
C LEU A 241 2.79 -2.04 -10.24
N ALA A 242 3.46 -2.14 -11.40
CA ALA A 242 2.83 -2.63 -12.61
C ALA A 242 2.66 -4.16 -12.54
N ARG A 243 3.64 -4.88 -12.01
CA ARG A 243 3.55 -6.32 -11.71
C ARG A 243 2.44 -6.60 -10.70
N TRP A 244 2.33 -5.77 -9.66
CA TRP A 244 1.24 -5.88 -8.68
C TRP A 244 -0.13 -5.70 -9.32
N ILE A 245 -0.32 -4.68 -10.16
CA ILE A 245 -1.59 -4.44 -10.84
C ILE A 245 -1.92 -5.57 -11.82
N ASP A 246 -0.95 -6.07 -12.56
CA ASP A 246 -1.13 -7.21 -13.46
C ASP A 246 -1.55 -8.49 -12.71
N THR A 247 -0.85 -8.80 -11.60
CA THR A 247 -1.20 -9.87 -10.68
C THR A 247 -2.63 -9.72 -10.15
N TRP A 248 -2.96 -8.52 -9.66
CA TRP A 248 -4.26 -8.21 -9.09
C TRP A 248 -5.38 -8.46 -10.10
N ILE A 249 -5.21 -7.98 -11.34
CA ILE A 249 -6.19 -8.14 -12.42
C ILE A 249 -6.32 -9.61 -12.79
N ALA A 250 -5.22 -10.34 -12.93
CA ALA A 250 -5.23 -11.76 -13.22
C ALA A 250 -6.07 -12.55 -12.20
N LEU A 251 -5.79 -12.34 -10.91
CA LEU A 251 -6.51 -13.00 -9.82
C LEU A 251 -7.98 -12.59 -9.76
N ALA A 252 -8.29 -11.31 -10.00
CA ALA A 252 -9.68 -10.83 -10.02
C ALA A 252 -10.50 -11.48 -11.15
N PHE A 253 -9.87 -11.81 -12.28
CA PHE A 253 -10.49 -12.51 -13.40
C PHE A 253 -10.25 -14.03 -13.38
N ARG A 254 -9.88 -14.61 -12.22
CA ARG A 254 -9.69 -16.05 -12.00
C ARG A 254 -8.58 -16.69 -12.86
N ASP A 255 -7.65 -15.89 -13.39
CA ASP A 255 -6.40 -16.37 -13.99
C ASP A 255 -5.34 -16.54 -12.89
N PHE A 256 -5.56 -17.58 -12.06
CA PHE A 256 -4.74 -17.87 -10.89
C PHE A 256 -3.29 -18.18 -11.28
N LYS A 257 -3.08 -18.90 -12.38
CA LYS A 257 -1.75 -19.25 -12.86
C LYS A 257 -0.93 -17.99 -13.17
N HIS A 258 -1.45 -17.10 -14.02
CA HIS A 258 -0.77 -15.85 -14.36
C HIS A 258 -0.59 -14.96 -13.12
N GLY A 259 -1.64 -14.86 -12.28
CA GLY A 259 -1.60 -14.07 -11.05
C GLY A 259 -0.49 -14.49 -10.10
N TYR A 260 -0.29 -15.78 -9.87
CA TYR A 260 0.75 -16.25 -8.94
C TYR A 260 2.17 -16.28 -9.54
N GLU A 261 2.32 -16.45 -10.86
CA GLU A 261 3.64 -16.34 -11.53
C GLU A 261 4.20 -14.91 -11.40
N ALA A 262 3.35 -13.90 -11.48
CA ALA A 262 3.74 -12.49 -11.37
C ALA A 262 3.87 -11.98 -9.92
N TYR A 263 3.31 -12.72 -8.94
CA TYR A 263 3.21 -12.33 -7.53
C TYR A 263 4.59 -12.20 -6.87
N ASP A 264 4.93 -10.97 -6.49
CA ASP A 264 6.09 -10.67 -5.66
C ASP A 264 5.58 -10.16 -4.31
N ASP A 265 5.85 -10.89 -3.22
CA ASP A 265 5.31 -10.58 -1.89
C ASP A 265 6.02 -9.33 -1.31
N PRO A 266 5.37 -8.14 -1.30
CA PRO A 266 6.01 -6.90 -0.87
C PRO A 266 6.26 -6.85 0.64
N TRP A 267 5.64 -7.76 1.40
CA TRP A 267 5.76 -7.82 2.85
C TRP A 267 7.03 -8.55 3.29
N HIS A 268 7.67 -9.28 2.38
CA HIS A 268 9.00 -9.83 2.60
C HIS A 268 10.08 -8.73 2.59
N SER A 269 9.96 -7.71 1.73
CA SER A 269 10.95 -6.66 1.57
C SER A 269 10.81 -5.49 2.55
N THR A 270 9.61 -5.26 3.11
CA THR A 270 9.33 -4.06 3.91
C THR A 270 9.62 -4.18 5.40
N GLY A 271 9.78 -5.38 5.96
CA GLY A 271 10.30 -5.59 7.32
C GLY A 271 9.77 -4.62 8.37
N SER A 272 8.45 -4.38 8.36
CA SER A 272 7.78 -3.60 9.41
C SER A 272 8.06 -4.29 10.75
N GLY A 273 8.43 -3.48 11.75
CA GLY A 273 9.20 -3.89 12.94
C GLY A 273 8.65 -5.02 13.83
N SER A 274 7.47 -5.57 13.56
CA SER A 274 6.90 -6.73 14.26
C SER A 274 7.51 -8.07 13.87
N HIS A 275 8.22 -8.17 12.74
CA HIS A 275 8.68 -9.47 12.19
C HIS A 275 10.21 -9.60 12.07
N GLN A 276 11.01 -8.79 12.79
CA GLN A 276 12.48 -8.88 12.73
C GLN A 276 13.00 -10.29 13.08
N HIS A 277 12.38 -10.98 14.04
CA HIS A 277 12.75 -12.34 14.43
C HIS A 277 12.41 -13.38 13.35
N MET A 278 11.48 -13.08 12.45
CA MET A 278 11.11 -14.00 11.35
C MET A 278 12.17 -14.00 10.25
N ARG A 279 13.03 -12.97 10.13
CA ARG A 279 14.06 -12.88 9.07
C ARG A 279 15.09 -14.01 9.12
N SER A 280 15.27 -14.66 10.28
CA SER A 280 16.19 -15.81 10.43
C SER A 280 15.56 -17.16 10.06
N ILE A 281 14.24 -17.23 9.86
CA ILE A 281 13.54 -18.47 9.50
C ILE A 281 13.41 -18.53 7.97
N PRO A 282 13.86 -19.61 7.30
CA PRO A 282 13.73 -19.78 5.85
C PRO A 282 12.28 -19.69 5.36
N LEU A 283 12.08 -19.19 4.14
CA LEU A 283 10.78 -19.26 3.48
C LEU A 283 10.44 -20.70 3.11
N TRP A 284 9.20 -21.11 3.37
CA TRP A 284 8.67 -22.35 2.83
C TRP A 284 8.46 -22.21 1.32
N ASP A 285 8.95 -23.20 0.57
CA ASP A 285 8.94 -23.24 -0.89
C ASP A 285 7.81 -24.11 -1.46
N GLY A 286 6.94 -24.65 -0.59
CA GLY A 286 5.91 -25.62 -0.97
C GLY A 286 6.37 -27.09 -0.89
N GLY A 287 7.62 -27.34 -0.47
CA GLY A 287 8.20 -28.67 -0.31
C GLY A 287 7.94 -29.30 1.06
N ALA A 288 8.38 -30.55 1.21
CA ALA A 288 8.35 -31.24 2.50
C ALA A 288 9.31 -30.59 3.51
N VAL A 289 8.92 -30.54 4.78
CA VAL A 289 9.74 -30.02 5.88
C VAL A 289 9.90 -31.07 6.99
N ASN A 290 10.99 -31.00 7.75
CA ASN A 290 11.22 -31.82 8.95
C ASN A 290 11.19 -30.91 10.18
N GLY A 291 9.97 -30.60 10.64
CA GLY A 291 9.68 -29.63 11.69
C GLY A 291 8.44 -28.81 11.33
N ALA A 292 8.16 -27.77 12.12
CA ALA A 292 6.97 -26.96 11.92
C ALA A 292 7.17 -25.78 10.97
N ILE A 293 6.09 -25.40 10.28
CA ILE A 293 6.01 -24.19 9.47
C ILE A 293 5.23 -23.14 10.24
N LEU A 294 5.81 -21.95 10.37
CA LEU A 294 5.10 -20.78 10.85
C LEU A 294 4.30 -20.14 9.72
N ILE A 295 2.98 -20.16 9.85
CA ILE A 295 2.08 -19.37 9.01
C ILE A 295 1.73 -18.09 9.75
N TRP A 296 2.09 -16.95 9.17
CA TRP A 296 1.82 -15.65 9.77
C TRP A 296 0.96 -14.78 8.85
N CYS A 297 0.12 -13.95 9.47
CA CYS A 297 -0.72 -12.99 8.78
C CYS A 297 -0.26 -11.56 9.08
N GLY A 298 0.11 -10.81 8.04
CA GLY A 298 0.43 -9.37 8.13
C GLY A 298 -0.74 -8.43 7.81
N GLN A 299 -1.96 -8.95 7.59
CA GLN A 299 -3.11 -8.19 7.05
C GLN A 299 -4.27 -8.05 8.07
N GLY A 300 -5.41 -7.52 7.62
CA GLY A 300 -6.60 -7.34 8.47
C GLY A 300 -7.32 -8.64 8.80
N LEU A 301 -8.19 -8.63 9.82
CA LEU A 301 -8.93 -9.81 10.29
C LEU A 301 -9.63 -10.63 9.18
N GLY A 302 -10.25 -9.95 8.21
CA GLY A 302 -10.95 -10.63 7.12
C GLY A 302 -10.01 -11.46 6.23
N ASP A 303 -8.80 -10.96 6.01
CA ASP A 303 -7.77 -11.68 5.25
C ASP A 303 -7.25 -12.87 6.07
N GLU A 304 -7.06 -12.74 7.39
CA GLU A 304 -6.71 -13.87 8.26
C GLU A 304 -7.76 -14.98 8.17
N VAL A 305 -9.04 -14.64 8.25
CA VAL A 305 -10.15 -15.60 8.10
C VAL A 305 -10.12 -16.25 6.72
N LEU A 306 -10.03 -15.45 5.64
CA LEU A 306 -9.96 -15.95 4.26
C LEU A 306 -8.84 -16.98 4.08
N TYR A 307 -7.62 -16.61 4.49
CA TYR A 307 -6.46 -17.47 4.25
C TYR A 307 -6.40 -18.67 5.20
N ALA A 308 -7.04 -18.59 6.37
CA ALA A 308 -7.16 -19.73 7.27
C ALA A 308 -7.96 -20.90 6.64
N GLY A 309 -8.72 -20.66 5.58
CA GLY A 309 -9.37 -21.72 4.79
C GLY A 309 -8.41 -22.72 4.13
N MET A 310 -7.10 -22.42 4.07
CA MET A 310 -6.05 -23.33 3.58
C MET A 310 -5.28 -24.06 4.69
N ILE A 311 -5.60 -23.83 5.97
CA ILE A 311 -5.01 -24.60 7.07
C ILE A 311 -5.28 -26.10 6.93
N PRO A 312 -6.51 -26.56 6.58
CA PRO A 312 -6.72 -27.97 6.34
C PRO A 312 -5.87 -28.53 5.20
N ASP A 313 -5.56 -27.73 4.17
CA ASP A 313 -4.76 -28.18 3.04
C ASP A 313 -3.28 -28.39 3.45
N LEU A 314 -2.78 -27.59 4.41
CA LEU A 314 -1.46 -27.78 5.03
C LEU A 314 -1.43 -29.05 5.90
N LEU A 315 -2.50 -29.30 6.67
CA LEU A 315 -2.62 -30.53 7.47
C LEU A 315 -2.66 -31.77 6.58
N ASP A 316 -3.43 -31.72 5.49
CA ASP A 316 -3.51 -32.80 4.47
C ASP A 316 -2.17 -33.00 3.75
N PHE A 317 -1.39 -31.93 3.57
CA PHE A 317 -0.03 -31.99 3.04
C PHE A 317 0.98 -32.63 4.02
N GLY A 318 0.60 -32.79 5.30
CA GLY A 318 1.38 -33.49 6.32
C GLY A 318 2.44 -32.63 7.00
N VAL A 319 2.27 -31.30 7.03
CA VAL A 319 3.19 -30.39 7.72
C VAL A 319 2.65 -29.99 9.08
N GLU A 320 3.54 -29.90 10.07
CA GLU A 320 3.20 -29.31 11.37
C GLU A 320 3.03 -27.80 11.24
N VAL A 321 1.92 -27.26 11.73
CA VAL A 321 1.60 -25.84 11.57
C VAL A 321 1.66 -25.11 12.91
N VAL A 322 2.41 -24.00 12.93
CA VAL A 322 2.26 -22.94 13.93
C VAL A 322 1.56 -21.77 13.24
N LEU A 323 0.38 -21.39 13.72
CA LEU A 323 -0.40 -20.31 13.13
C LEU A 323 -0.34 -19.07 14.03
N GLU A 324 0.30 -18.00 13.54
CA GLU A 324 0.23 -16.69 14.18
C GLU A 324 -1.01 -15.93 13.70
N ALA A 325 -1.86 -15.49 14.66
CA ALA A 325 -3.12 -14.80 14.37
C ALA A 325 -3.34 -13.58 15.28
N ASP A 326 -4.26 -12.69 14.89
CA ASP A 326 -4.81 -11.67 15.80
C ASP A 326 -5.37 -12.36 17.05
N ARG A 327 -5.15 -11.75 18.22
CA ARG A 327 -5.60 -12.30 19.52
C ARG A 327 -7.09 -12.70 19.52
N ARG A 328 -7.92 -12.00 18.74
CA ARG A 328 -9.37 -12.24 18.64
C ARG A 328 -9.72 -13.52 17.87
N LEU A 329 -8.82 -14.02 17.04
CA LEU A 329 -9.02 -15.23 16.22
C LEU A 329 -8.39 -16.49 16.84
N VAL A 330 -7.51 -16.34 17.83
CA VAL A 330 -6.77 -17.47 18.43
C VAL A 330 -7.69 -18.59 18.90
N SER A 331 -8.74 -18.26 19.66
CA SER A 331 -9.63 -19.27 20.25
C SER A 331 -10.44 -20.03 19.17
N ILE A 332 -11.02 -19.32 18.20
CA ILE A 332 -11.79 -19.96 17.12
C ILE A 332 -10.91 -20.78 16.19
N PHE A 333 -9.70 -20.33 15.88
CA PHE A 333 -8.75 -21.11 15.10
C PHE A 333 -8.30 -22.36 15.85
N GLN A 334 -7.96 -22.24 17.14
CA GLN A 334 -7.55 -23.39 17.95
C GLN A 334 -8.66 -24.43 18.09
N ARG A 335 -9.92 -24.00 18.19
CA ARG A 335 -11.08 -24.90 18.24
C ARG A 335 -11.37 -25.55 16.89
N SER A 336 -11.16 -24.82 15.79
CA SER A 336 -11.37 -25.34 14.44
C SER A 336 -10.30 -26.36 14.04
N TRP A 337 -9.08 -26.20 14.56
CA TRP A 337 -7.94 -27.08 14.30
C TRP A 337 -7.19 -27.42 15.60
N PRO A 338 -7.65 -28.42 16.37
CA PRO A 338 -7.00 -28.82 17.61
C PRO A 338 -5.54 -29.28 17.45
N GLU A 339 -5.14 -29.78 16.28
CA GLU A 339 -3.76 -30.19 16.01
C GLU A 339 -2.80 -29.02 15.71
N VAL A 340 -3.33 -27.83 15.42
CA VAL A 340 -2.51 -26.65 15.06
C VAL A 340 -2.11 -25.90 16.33
N ARG A 341 -0.84 -25.46 16.40
CA ARG A 341 -0.37 -24.57 17.47
C ARG A 341 -0.72 -23.13 17.11
N VAL A 342 -1.82 -22.61 17.64
CA VAL A 342 -2.24 -21.23 17.38
C VAL A 342 -1.64 -20.28 18.41
N ILE A 343 -0.90 -19.27 17.96
CA ILE A 343 -0.27 -18.24 18.81
C ILE A 343 -0.80 -16.86 18.46
N ALA A 344 -0.95 -16.01 19.48
CA ALA A 344 -1.30 -14.61 19.27
C ALA A 344 -0.11 -13.85 18.67
N ARG A 345 -0.37 -12.91 17.76
CA ARG A 345 0.65 -12.04 17.16
C ARG A 345 1.55 -11.39 18.21
N GLY A 346 2.86 -11.46 17.98
CA GLY A 346 3.88 -10.90 18.88
C GLY A 346 4.23 -11.77 20.08
N ARG A 347 3.68 -12.99 20.16
CA ARG A 347 4.21 -14.04 21.04
C ARG A 347 5.49 -14.64 20.46
N GLU A 348 6.25 -15.30 21.32
CA GLU A 348 7.47 -16.00 20.92
C GLU A 348 7.14 -17.17 19.99
N VAL A 349 7.88 -17.27 18.89
CA VAL A 349 7.76 -18.36 17.92
C VAL A 349 8.45 -19.61 18.51
N PRO A 350 7.81 -20.79 18.50
CA PRO A 350 8.42 -22.03 18.97
C PRO A 350 9.75 -22.36 18.25
N GLY A 351 10.73 -22.89 18.99
CA GLY A 351 12.08 -23.13 18.48
C GLY A 351 12.21 -24.29 17.48
N ASP A 352 11.17 -25.10 17.32
CA ASP A 352 11.06 -26.19 16.35
C ASP A 352 10.44 -25.76 15.01
N VAL A 353 10.19 -24.46 14.83
CA VAL A 353 9.82 -23.87 13.54
C VAL A 353 11.04 -23.83 12.62
N VAL A 354 10.95 -24.50 11.48
CA VAL A 354 12.05 -24.66 10.52
C VAL A 354 11.84 -23.88 9.22
N ALA A 355 10.62 -23.46 8.93
CA ALA A 355 10.27 -22.62 7.79
C ALA A 355 9.10 -21.70 8.11
N GLN A 356 8.86 -20.70 7.26
CA GLN A 356 7.74 -19.78 7.40
C GLN A 356 7.07 -19.45 6.07
N SER A 357 5.78 -19.09 6.11
CA SER A 357 5.09 -18.48 4.98
C SER A 357 4.09 -17.44 5.45
N SER A 358 3.98 -16.34 4.70
CA SER A 358 2.80 -15.47 4.79
C SER A 358 1.57 -16.26 4.36
N SER A 359 0.45 -16.08 5.06
CA SER A 359 -0.83 -16.72 4.70
C SER A 359 -1.30 -16.34 3.29
N VAL A 360 -0.92 -15.15 2.81
CA VAL A 360 -1.28 -14.62 1.48
C VAL A 360 -0.60 -15.40 0.36
N ARG A 361 0.47 -16.15 0.68
CA ARG A 361 1.16 -17.06 -0.25
C ARG A 361 0.60 -18.47 -0.24
N LEU A 362 -0.28 -18.86 0.67
CA LEU A 362 -0.88 -20.20 0.62
C LEU A 362 -1.65 -20.48 -0.69
N PRO A 363 -2.40 -19.52 -1.26
CA PRO A 363 -3.11 -19.74 -2.51
C PRO A 363 -2.23 -20.16 -3.70
N MET A 364 -0.97 -19.72 -3.80
CA MET A 364 -0.10 -20.14 -4.91
C MET A 364 0.26 -21.64 -4.87
N TYR A 365 0.09 -22.30 -3.72
CA TYR A 365 0.32 -23.74 -3.58
C TYR A 365 -0.97 -24.56 -3.74
N PHE A 366 -2.11 -24.01 -3.31
CA PHE A 366 -3.35 -24.79 -3.14
C PHE A 366 -4.55 -24.30 -3.95
N ARG A 367 -4.46 -23.17 -4.67
CA ARG A 367 -5.57 -22.54 -5.39
C ARG A 367 -5.16 -22.07 -6.79
N ARG A 368 -4.37 -22.87 -7.51
CA ARG A 368 -3.78 -22.52 -8.81
C ARG A 368 -4.77 -22.60 -9.97
N SER A 369 -5.94 -23.18 -9.74
CA SER A 369 -7.07 -23.19 -10.65
C SER A 369 -8.38 -23.31 -9.87
N LEU A 370 -9.53 -23.15 -10.55
CA LEU A 370 -10.84 -23.27 -9.91
C LEU A 370 -11.10 -24.69 -9.35
N GLU A 371 -10.52 -25.70 -9.99
CA GLU A 371 -10.66 -27.11 -9.61
C GLU A 371 -9.92 -27.46 -8.31
N GLU A 372 -8.92 -26.66 -7.91
CA GLU A 372 -8.18 -26.85 -6.66
C GLU A 372 -8.91 -26.26 -5.44
N PHE A 373 -10.01 -25.55 -5.64
CA PHE A 373 -10.86 -25.12 -4.53
C PHE A 373 -11.60 -26.32 -3.93
N PRO A 374 -11.53 -26.52 -2.60
CA PRO A 374 -12.17 -27.65 -1.96
C PRO A 374 -13.69 -27.51 -1.99
N VAL A 375 -14.37 -28.65 -2.15
CA VAL A 375 -15.84 -28.75 -2.01
C VAL A 375 -16.22 -28.79 -0.52
N ARG A 376 -15.81 -27.76 0.24
CA ARG A 376 -16.14 -27.60 1.67
C ARG A 376 -17.00 -26.35 1.86
N ARG A 377 -18.08 -26.46 2.63
CA ARG A 377 -18.97 -25.32 2.92
C ARG A 377 -18.45 -24.42 4.04
N SER A 378 -17.65 -24.97 4.96
CA SER A 378 -17.10 -24.23 6.11
C SER A 378 -15.74 -24.80 6.50
N TYR A 379 -14.99 -24.02 7.26
CA TYR A 379 -13.72 -24.42 7.88
C TYR A 379 -13.52 -23.84 9.28
N LEU A 380 -14.42 -22.98 9.77
CA LEU A 380 -14.44 -22.53 11.15
C LEU A 380 -15.56 -23.20 11.96
N ILE A 381 -15.25 -23.47 13.23
CA ILE A 381 -16.17 -24.08 14.20
C ILE A 381 -16.49 -23.04 15.29
N PRO A 382 -17.73 -22.51 15.33
CA PRO A 382 -18.12 -21.56 16.37
C PRO A 382 -18.27 -22.26 17.72
N ASP A 383 -18.29 -21.48 18.80
CA ASP A 383 -18.65 -21.97 20.14
C ASP A 383 -20.13 -22.38 20.17
N SER A 384 -20.41 -23.68 20.37
CA SER A 384 -21.77 -24.24 20.31
C SER A 384 -22.70 -23.68 21.37
N ASP A 385 -22.19 -23.40 22.58
CA ASP A 385 -23.00 -22.94 23.70
C ASP A 385 -23.42 -21.49 23.46
N ARG A 386 -22.51 -20.67 22.92
CA ARG A 386 -22.82 -19.30 22.48
C ARG A 386 -23.81 -19.29 21.32
N VAL A 387 -23.67 -20.22 20.37
CA VAL A 387 -24.62 -20.33 19.25
C VAL A 387 -26.03 -20.60 19.77
N GLU A 388 -26.18 -21.55 20.69
CA GLU A 388 -27.50 -21.87 21.25
C GLU A 388 -28.08 -20.70 22.05
N HIS A 389 -27.25 -20.03 22.85
CA HIS A 389 -27.63 -18.81 23.54
C HIS A 389 -28.19 -17.74 22.58
N TYR A 390 -27.53 -17.52 21.43
CA TYR A 390 -28.01 -16.54 20.45
C TYR A 390 -29.25 -17.02 19.69
N ARG A 391 -29.42 -18.32 19.45
CA ARG A 391 -30.67 -18.84 18.87
C ARG A 391 -31.87 -18.57 19.77
N GLU A 392 -31.71 -18.72 21.08
CA GLU A 392 -32.74 -18.37 22.06
C GLU A 392 -32.98 -16.85 22.10
N ALA A 393 -31.91 -16.05 22.04
CA ALA A 393 -32.00 -14.60 22.07
C ALA A 393 -32.61 -14.00 20.80
N PHE A 394 -32.38 -14.60 19.63
CA PHE A 394 -32.95 -14.19 18.34
C PHE A 394 -34.43 -14.61 18.19
N ASN A 395 -35.24 -14.28 19.20
CA ASN A 395 -36.66 -14.59 19.41
C ASN A 395 -37.55 -14.50 18.15
N ARG A 396 -37.38 -15.45 17.23
CA ARG A 396 -38.03 -15.49 15.92
C ARG A 396 -39.43 -16.02 16.10
N GLN A 397 -40.41 -15.35 15.47
CA GLN A 397 -41.74 -15.92 15.42
C GLN A 397 -41.75 -17.12 14.46
N ARG A 398 -42.59 -18.11 14.76
CA ARG A 398 -42.73 -19.31 13.92
C ARG A 398 -43.10 -18.90 12.49
N GLY A 399 -42.26 -19.28 11.53
CA GLY A 399 -42.44 -18.93 10.11
C GLY A 399 -41.69 -17.68 9.65
N GLN A 400 -40.90 -17.03 10.51
CA GLN A 400 -39.97 -15.97 10.13
C GLN A 400 -38.53 -16.49 9.98
N SER A 401 -37.83 -16.01 8.95
CA SER A 401 -36.39 -16.23 8.75
C SER A 401 -35.58 -15.11 9.40
N SER A 402 -34.59 -15.49 10.20
CA SER A 402 -33.69 -14.56 10.90
C SER A 402 -32.50 -14.18 10.02
N VAL A 403 -32.29 -12.88 9.82
CA VAL A 403 -31.28 -12.36 8.90
C VAL A 403 -30.31 -11.43 9.62
N GLY A 404 -29.03 -11.78 9.62
CA GLY A 404 -27.96 -10.91 10.09
C GLY A 404 -27.62 -9.83 9.07
N PHE A 405 -27.41 -8.59 9.52
CA PHE A 405 -27.25 -7.46 8.62
C PHE A 405 -26.05 -6.56 8.97
N SER A 406 -25.17 -6.29 7.99
CA SER A 406 -24.02 -5.36 8.14
C SER A 406 -23.84 -4.49 6.89
N TRP A 407 -23.89 -3.16 7.02
CA TRP A 407 -24.08 -2.25 5.89
C TRP A 407 -22.94 -1.26 5.65
N ARG A 408 -22.01 -1.12 6.60
CA ARG A 408 -20.90 -0.16 6.50
C ARG A 408 -19.59 -0.66 7.08
N SER A 409 -18.52 -0.02 6.63
CA SER A 409 -17.16 -0.37 6.99
C SER A 409 -16.39 0.86 7.44
N GLY A 410 -15.84 0.82 8.65
CA GLY A 410 -14.95 1.86 9.18
C GLY A 410 -13.56 1.91 8.55
N ASN A 411 -13.24 1.01 7.60
CA ASN A 411 -11.95 1.04 6.90
C ASN A 411 -11.76 2.38 6.15
N PRO A 412 -10.71 3.17 6.46
CA PRO A 412 -10.55 4.52 5.91
C PRO A 412 -10.24 4.53 4.40
N ARG A 413 -9.72 3.43 3.85
CA ARG A 413 -9.32 3.34 2.44
C ARG A 413 -10.43 2.80 1.55
N THR A 414 -11.04 1.68 1.96
CA THR A 414 -12.05 0.98 1.14
C THR A 414 -13.47 1.13 1.67
N GLY A 415 -13.67 1.76 2.83
CA GLY A 415 -14.97 1.81 3.49
C GLY A 415 -16.00 2.62 2.73
N ALA A 416 -15.62 3.82 2.24
CA ALA A 416 -16.53 4.72 1.54
C ALA A 416 -17.16 4.10 0.28
N GLN A 417 -16.37 3.38 -0.52
CA GLN A 417 -16.82 2.79 -1.78
C GLN A 417 -17.77 1.60 -1.63
N LYS A 418 -17.77 0.94 -0.46
CA LYS A 418 -18.54 -0.28 -0.18
C LYS A 418 -19.61 -0.12 0.90
N SER A 419 -19.66 1.04 1.56
CA SER A 419 -20.67 1.32 2.59
C SER A 419 -21.95 1.87 1.97
N THR A 420 -23.07 1.56 2.61
CA THR A 420 -24.42 1.99 2.24
C THR A 420 -25.05 2.77 3.40
N ARG A 421 -26.20 3.40 3.18
CA ARG A 421 -27.03 3.98 4.26
C ARG A 421 -28.17 3.03 4.57
N LEU A 422 -28.64 2.98 5.82
CA LEU A 422 -29.81 2.17 6.20
C LEU A 422 -31.07 2.50 5.37
N SER A 423 -31.22 3.77 4.96
CA SER A 423 -32.32 4.20 4.07
C SER A 423 -32.32 3.53 2.71
N ASP A 424 -31.16 3.09 2.22
CA ASP A 424 -31.05 2.42 0.92
C ASP A 424 -31.72 1.03 0.95
N TRP A 425 -31.97 0.48 2.14
CA TRP A 425 -32.45 -0.88 2.37
C TRP A 425 -33.93 -0.99 2.76
N ALA A 426 -34.69 0.10 2.68
CA ALA A 426 -36.11 0.11 3.06
C ALA A 426 -36.90 -1.04 2.40
N ALA A 427 -36.71 -1.25 1.09
CA ALA A 427 -37.38 -2.32 0.35
C ALA A 427 -37.01 -3.74 0.81
N LEU A 428 -35.80 -3.95 1.35
CA LEU A 428 -35.39 -5.22 1.94
C LEU A 428 -36.10 -5.44 3.28
N PHE A 429 -36.14 -4.40 4.11
CA PHE A 429 -36.77 -4.43 5.43
C PHE A 429 -38.29 -4.57 5.39
N ASP A 430 -38.93 -4.19 4.28
CA ASP A 430 -40.37 -4.34 4.06
C ASP A 430 -40.77 -5.76 3.59
N LEU A 431 -39.80 -6.66 3.33
CA LEU A 431 -40.12 -8.03 2.92
C LEU A 431 -40.82 -8.79 4.06
N PRO A 432 -42.00 -9.39 3.81
CA PRO A 432 -42.70 -10.17 4.81
C PRO A 432 -41.96 -11.48 5.11
N GLY A 433 -42.07 -11.98 6.34
CA GLY A 433 -41.47 -13.25 6.74
C GLY A 433 -39.99 -13.16 7.15
N PHE A 434 -39.42 -11.96 7.24
CA PHE A 434 -38.05 -11.75 7.70
C PHE A 434 -37.99 -10.94 8.99
N ILE A 435 -37.00 -11.24 9.81
CA ILE A 435 -36.59 -10.42 10.95
C ILE A 435 -35.10 -10.15 10.84
N PHE A 436 -34.73 -8.87 10.85
CA PHE A 436 -33.36 -8.45 10.63
C PHE A 436 -32.68 -8.09 11.95
N TYR A 437 -31.48 -8.61 12.17
CA TYR A 437 -30.64 -8.33 13.34
C TYR A 437 -29.35 -7.64 12.91
N SER A 438 -28.99 -6.55 13.60
CA SER A 438 -27.74 -5.84 13.32
C SER A 438 -26.52 -6.68 13.72
N LEU A 439 -25.66 -6.99 12.74
CA LEU A 439 -24.31 -7.50 12.94
C LEU A 439 -23.25 -6.39 12.72
N GLN A 440 -23.68 -5.14 12.66
CA GLN A 440 -22.81 -4.00 12.39
C GLN A 440 -21.98 -3.68 13.63
N TYR A 441 -20.67 -3.85 13.50
CA TYR A 441 -19.72 -3.27 14.44
C TYR A 441 -19.76 -1.75 14.33
N ASP A 442 -19.41 -1.05 15.40
CA ASP A 442 -19.28 0.41 15.44
C ASP A 442 -20.52 1.24 15.02
N ALA A 443 -21.74 0.68 15.11
CA ALA A 443 -23.00 1.25 14.57
C ALA A 443 -23.28 2.73 14.86
N GLY A 444 -22.62 3.36 15.85
CA GLY A 444 -22.57 4.82 15.97
C GLY A 444 -23.92 5.47 16.23
N GLY A 445 -24.89 4.68 16.73
CA GLY A 445 -26.26 5.13 16.96
C GLY A 445 -27.15 5.16 15.71
N GLU A 446 -26.65 4.78 14.52
CA GLU A 446 -27.53 4.55 13.37
C GLU A 446 -28.41 3.32 13.63
N GLY A 447 -29.73 3.52 13.55
CA GLY A 447 -30.72 2.47 13.70
C GLY A 447 -31.84 2.62 12.68
N HIS A 448 -32.56 1.52 12.45
CA HIS A 448 -33.76 1.50 11.61
C HIS A 448 -34.86 0.74 12.37
N PRO A 449 -36.14 1.18 12.33
CA PRO A 449 -37.21 0.53 13.10
C PRO A 449 -37.37 -0.98 12.81
N SER A 450 -37.11 -1.39 11.57
CA SER A 450 -37.19 -2.80 11.15
C SER A 450 -35.91 -3.59 11.40
N LEU A 451 -34.85 -2.97 11.92
CA LEU A 451 -33.58 -3.61 12.24
C LEU A 451 -33.45 -3.74 13.76
N GLN A 452 -33.51 -4.98 14.24
CA GLN A 452 -33.36 -5.29 15.65
C GLN A 452 -31.94 -5.02 16.12
N ALA A 453 -31.81 -4.51 17.34
CA ALA A 453 -30.52 -4.36 17.99
C ALA A 453 -29.84 -5.72 18.19
N ASN A 454 -28.52 -5.71 18.20
CA ASN A 454 -27.73 -6.90 18.53
C ASN A 454 -27.94 -7.26 20.02
N PRO A 455 -28.37 -8.49 20.35
CA PRO A 455 -28.52 -8.92 21.75
C PRO A 455 -27.17 -9.22 22.44
N GLY A 456 -26.06 -9.30 21.70
CA GLY A 456 -24.72 -9.61 22.18
C GLY A 456 -23.81 -8.41 22.47
N PRO A 457 -22.55 -8.64 22.87
CA PRO A 457 -21.56 -7.59 23.11
C PRO A 457 -21.17 -6.88 21.81
N ASP A 458 -20.42 -5.78 21.92
CA ASP A 458 -19.88 -5.09 20.74
C ASP A 458 -19.02 -6.06 19.91
N VAL A 459 -19.55 -6.41 18.75
CA VAL A 459 -18.98 -7.35 17.78
C VAL A 459 -17.59 -6.95 17.26
N LYS A 460 -17.13 -5.72 17.53
CA LYS A 460 -15.79 -5.25 17.15
C LYS A 460 -14.66 -5.97 17.89
N ASP A 461 -14.87 -6.27 19.17
CA ASP A 461 -13.85 -6.85 20.04
C ASP A 461 -14.10 -8.34 20.33
N ASP A 462 -15.33 -8.82 20.15
CA ASP A 462 -15.71 -10.22 20.36
C ASP A 462 -16.03 -10.94 19.03
N ILE A 463 -14.99 -11.42 18.36
CA ILE A 463 -15.13 -12.23 17.13
C ILE A 463 -15.83 -13.56 17.40
N GLU A 464 -15.66 -14.14 18.58
CA GLU A 464 -16.35 -15.36 18.99
C GLU A 464 -17.86 -15.13 19.10
N GLY A 465 -18.25 -14.01 19.71
CA GLY A 465 -19.64 -13.57 19.79
C GLY A 465 -20.24 -13.33 18.41
N LEU A 466 -19.51 -12.66 17.51
CA LEU A 466 -19.95 -12.44 16.13
C LEU A 466 -20.10 -13.75 15.35
N ALA A 467 -19.14 -14.67 15.47
CA ALA A 467 -19.19 -15.98 14.83
C ALA A 467 -20.38 -16.81 15.31
N ALA A 468 -20.64 -16.81 16.63
CA ALA A 468 -21.77 -17.51 17.21
C ALA A 468 -23.12 -16.92 16.76
N GLN A 469 -23.24 -15.59 16.67
CA GLN A 469 -24.43 -14.94 16.13
C GLN A 469 -24.67 -15.29 14.67
N ILE A 470 -23.63 -15.23 13.83
CA ILE A 470 -23.74 -15.61 12.42
C ILE A 470 -24.23 -17.06 12.27
N ALA A 471 -23.68 -17.99 13.06
CA ALA A 471 -24.08 -19.40 13.02
C ALA A 471 -25.46 -19.69 13.66
N ALA A 472 -26.02 -18.73 14.40
CA ALA A 472 -27.37 -18.81 14.97
C ALA A 472 -28.46 -18.27 14.03
N LEU A 473 -28.09 -17.52 12.98
CA LEU A 473 -28.99 -16.91 12.01
C LEU A 473 -29.26 -17.83 10.81
N ASP A 474 -30.41 -17.66 10.17
CA ASP A 474 -30.79 -18.44 8.98
C ASP A 474 -30.07 -17.92 7.71
N HIS A 475 -29.77 -16.61 7.65
CA HIS A 475 -29.11 -15.97 6.51
C HIS A 475 -28.31 -14.73 6.93
N VAL A 476 -27.29 -14.34 6.15
CA VAL A 476 -26.51 -13.10 6.39
C VAL A 476 -26.49 -12.24 5.13
N ILE A 477 -26.85 -10.96 5.26
CA ILE A 477 -26.75 -9.96 4.20
C ILE A 477 -25.78 -8.89 4.65
N GLY A 478 -24.78 -8.60 3.84
CA GLY A 478 -23.90 -7.48 4.17
C GLY A 478 -23.01 -7.03 3.05
N ILE A 479 -22.18 -6.04 3.34
CA ILE A 479 -21.14 -5.55 2.43
C ILE A 479 -19.83 -6.31 2.62
N ALA A 480 -18.91 -6.27 1.64
CA ALA A 480 -17.59 -6.87 1.81
C ALA A 480 -16.86 -6.38 3.08
N GLY A 481 -16.66 -7.28 4.05
CA GLY A 481 -16.02 -6.98 5.32
C GLY A 481 -15.84 -8.23 6.18
N VAL A 482 -15.36 -8.05 7.42
CA VAL A 482 -15.06 -9.17 8.34
C VAL A 482 -16.29 -10.04 8.61
N THR A 483 -17.49 -9.45 8.71
CA THR A 483 -18.75 -10.18 8.88
C THR A 483 -19.01 -11.14 7.72
N SER A 484 -18.81 -10.72 6.47
CA SER A 484 -18.96 -11.58 5.29
C SER A 484 -17.89 -12.67 5.22
N HIS A 485 -16.64 -12.34 5.55
CA HIS A 485 -15.57 -13.35 5.62
C HIS A 485 -15.87 -14.44 6.66
N LEU A 486 -16.32 -14.05 7.86
CA LEU A 486 -16.74 -14.99 8.90
C LEU A 486 -17.96 -15.80 8.47
N ALA A 487 -18.96 -15.18 7.86
CA ALA A 487 -20.15 -15.89 7.38
C ALA A 487 -19.79 -16.98 6.37
N GLY A 488 -18.94 -16.67 5.39
CA GLY A 488 -18.46 -17.66 4.43
C GLY A 488 -17.61 -18.75 5.08
N ALA A 489 -16.74 -18.40 6.03
CA ALA A 489 -15.89 -19.35 6.74
C ALA A 489 -16.67 -20.32 7.65
N LEU A 490 -17.80 -19.87 8.19
CA LEU A 490 -18.75 -20.67 8.98
C LEU A 490 -19.75 -21.44 8.11
N GLY A 491 -19.76 -21.20 6.80
CA GLY A 491 -20.70 -21.83 5.86
C GLY A 491 -22.13 -21.33 5.99
N ALA A 492 -22.32 -20.13 6.55
CA ALA A 492 -23.63 -19.48 6.59
C ALA A 492 -24.11 -19.15 5.17
N SER A 493 -25.40 -19.31 4.93
CA SER A 493 -26.05 -18.82 3.72
C SER A 493 -26.03 -17.28 3.74
N GLY A 494 -25.69 -16.63 2.62
CA GLY A 494 -25.63 -15.18 2.64
C GLY A 494 -25.45 -14.50 1.29
N HIS A 495 -25.67 -13.19 1.28
CA HIS A 495 -25.41 -12.32 0.13
C HIS A 495 -24.43 -11.21 0.52
N VAL A 496 -23.46 -10.95 -0.35
CA VAL A 496 -22.41 -9.93 -0.14
C VAL A 496 -22.51 -8.85 -1.21
N LEU A 497 -22.77 -7.62 -0.80
CA LEU A 497 -22.71 -6.45 -1.66
C LEU A 497 -21.26 -6.02 -1.89
N LEU A 498 -20.94 -5.84 -3.17
CA LEU A 498 -19.61 -5.49 -3.62
C LEU A 498 -19.61 -4.15 -4.37
N PRO A 499 -18.58 -3.31 -4.17
CA PRO A 499 -18.33 -2.17 -5.04
C PRO A 499 -17.94 -2.65 -6.46
N PRO A 500 -17.88 -1.74 -7.44
CA PRO A 500 -17.45 -2.07 -8.81
C PRO A 500 -16.03 -2.65 -8.85
N ALA A 501 -15.14 -2.12 -8.01
CA ALA A 501 -13.78 -2.59 -7.80
C ALA A 501 -13.61 -3.25 -6.42
N PRO A 502 -14.07 -4.50 -6.23
CA PRO A 502 -13.83 -5.22 -4.98
C PRO A 502 -12.36 -5.67 -4.92
N LEU A 503 -11.92 -6.17 -3.76
CA LEU A 503 -10.63 -6.89 -3.70
C LEU A 503 -10.69 -8.16 -4.56
N TRP A 504 -9.55 -8.54 -5.16
CA TRP A 504 -9.45 -9.61 -6.16
C TRP A 504 -10.03 -10.95 -5.72
N TYR A 505 -10.01 -11.29 -4.43
CA TYR A 505 -10.59 -12.53 -3.90
C TYR A 505 -12.13 -12.56 -3.88
N TRP A 506 -12.78 -11.41 -4.08
CA TRP A 506 -14.22 -11.34 -4.38
C TRP A 506 -14.51 -11.36 -5.89
N PHE A 507 -13.47 -11.51 -6.71
CA PHE A 507 -13.47 -11.52 -8.17
C PHE A 507 -14.07 -10.27 -8.83
N ALA A 508 -13.72 -10.02 -10.08
CA ALA A 508 -14.28 -8.92 -10.87
C ALA A 508 -15.68 -9.26 -11.40
N GLU A 509 -15.95 -10.55 -11.62
CA GLU A 509 -17.15 -11.04 -12.30
C GLU A 509 -17.74 -12.28 -11.61
N GLY A 510 -19.00 -12.59 -11.98
CA GLY A 510 -19.76 -13.70 -11.42
C GLY A 510 -20.42 -13.37 -10.07
N SER A 511 -21.34 -14.26 -9.69
CA SER A 511 -22.05 -14.21 -8.41
C SER A 511 -21.59 -15.30 -7.44
N ASP A 512 -20.79 -16.28 -7.89
CA ASP A 512 -20.20 -17.32 -7.06
C ASP A 512 -18.88 -16.87 -6.43
N CYS A 513 -18.58 -17.42 -5.26
CA CYS A 513 -17.31 -17.20 -4.56
C CYS A 513 -16.69 -18.56 -4.19
N PRO A 514 -15.75 -19.11 -4.99
CA PRO A 514 -15.02 -20.33 -4.65
C PRO A 514 -14.38 -20.33 -3.25
N TRP A 515 -13.98 -19.17 -2.73
CA TRP A 515 -13.49 -19.03 -1.35
C TRP A 515 -14.56 -19.29 -0.29
N TYR A 516 -15.82 -18.97 -0.62
CA TYR A 516 -16.99 -19.03 0.25
C TYR A 516 -18.20 -19.57 -0.50
N PRO A 517 -18.28 -20.89 -0.75
CA PRO A 517 -19.32 -21.47 -1.61
C PRO A 517 -20.76 -21.28 -1.10
N SER A 518 -20.94 -20.87 0.16
CA SER A 518 -22.25 -20.57 0.76
C SER A 518 -22.73 -19.13 0.53
N LEU A 519 -21.89 -18.28 -0.07
CA LEU A 519 -22.20 -16.86 -0.29
C LEU A 519 -22.46 -16.55 -1.76
N THR A 520 -23.47 -15.73 -2.00
CA THR A 520 -23.79 -15.13 -3.30
C THR A 520 -23.27 -13.69 -3.34
N LEU A 521 -22.58 -13.31 -4.40
CA LEU A 521 -22.02 -11.98 -4.59
C LEU A 521 -22.97 -11.13 -5.44
N VAL A 522 -23.28 -9.92 -4.96
CA VAL A 522 -24.12 -8.94 -5.67
C VAL A 522 -23.29 -7.67 -5.91
N ARG A 523 -23.02 -7.38 -7.18
CA ARG A 523 -22.09 -6.32 -7.57
C ARG A 523 -22.81 -5.06 -8.07
N ARG A 524 -22.31 -3.91 -7.62
CA ARG A 524 -22.67 -2.59 -8.15
C ARG A 524 -21.87 -2.31 -9.43
N GLY A 525 -22.53 -1.83 -10.48
CA GLY A 525 -21.86 -1.35 -11.70
C GLY A 525 -21.08 -0.05 -11.47
N VAL A 526 -20.09 0.23 -12.32
CA VAL A 526 -19.17 1.39 -12.21
C VAL A 526 -19.93 2.72 -12.06
N ASP A 527 -20.93 2.95 -12.90
CA ASP A 527 -21.76 4.18 -12.90
C ASP A 527 -23.09 4.01 -12.14
N GLU A 528 -23.24 2.90 -11.39
CA GLU A 528 -24.48 2.57 -10.72
C GLU A 528 -24.50 3.13 -9.29
N THR A 529 -25.66 3.64 -8.86
CA THR A 529 -25.91 3.92 -7.43
C THR A 529 -26.26 2.62 -6.69
N TRP A 530 -26.33 2.64 -5.36
CA TRP A 530 -26.68 1.43 -4.59
C TRP A 530 -28.13 0.96 -4.82
N GLY A 531 -29.05 1.86 -5.15
CA GLY A 531 -30.48 1.56 -5.28
C GLY A 531 -30.78 0.39 -6.21
N PRO A 532 -30.38 0.43 -7.50
CA PRO A 532 -30.69 -0.67 -8.41
C PRO A 532 -29.95 -1.98 -8.06
N THR A 533 -28.79 -1.91 -7.41
CA THR A 533 -28.07 -3.09 -6.90
C THR A 533 -28.82 -3.75 -5.75
N ILE A 534 -29.34 -2.96 -4.82
CA ILE A 534 -30.17 -3.44 -3.71
C ILE A 534 -31.48 -4.02 -4.22
N SER A 535 -32.11 -3.41 -5.24
CA SER A 535 -33.31 -3.98 -5.86
C SER A 535 -33.07 -5.39 -6.42
N ARG A 536 -31.93 -5.62 -7.10
CA ARG A 536 -31.54 -6.96 -7.56
C ARG A 536 -31.37 -7.94 -6.40
N LEU A 537 -30.68 -7.53 -5.34
CA LEU A 537 -30.55 -8.35 -4.13
C LEU A 537 -31.93 -8.68 -3.53
N VAL A 538 -32.84 -7.72 -3.45
CA VAL A 538 -34.19 -7.94 -2.88
C VAL A 538 -34.96 -9.00 -3.67
N GLU A 539 -34.85 -8.98 -5.00
CA GLU A 539 -35.44 -10.01 -5.86
C GLU A 539 -34.80 -11.39 -5.64
N GLU A 540 -33.47 -11.46 -5.53
CA GLU A 540 -32.75 -12.71 -5.24
C GLU A 540 -33.11 -13.29 -3.87
N VAL A 541 -33.09 -12.47 -2.82
CA VAL A 541 -33.45 -12.87 -1.45
C VAL A 541 -34.89 -13.36 -1.38
N ARG A 542 -35.82 -12.68 -2.08
CA ARG A 542 -37.21 -13.12 -2.17
C ARG A 542 -37.31 -14.50 -2.80
N ASN A 543 -36.57 -14.79 -3.86
CA ASN A 543 -36.61 -16.08 -4.55
C ASN A 543 -35.92 -17.20 -3.76
N HIS A 544 -34.78 -16.92 -3.11
CA HIS A 544 -33.97 -17.91 -2.39
C HIS A 544 -34.63 -18.41 -1.10
N LEU A 545 -35.42 -17.57 -0.43
CA LEU A 545 -36.04 -17.91 0.86
C LEU A 545 -37.53 -18.29 0.73
N SER A 546 -38.12 -18.18 -0.47
CA SER A 546 -39.50 -18.61 -0.76
C SER A 546 -39.60 -20.00 -1.39
N GLY A 547 -38.48 -20.60 -1.82
CA GLY A 547 -38.38 -21.98 -2.31
C GLY A 547 -37.76 -22.88 -1.27
#